data_AF-A0A5E7QKL0-F1
#
_entry.id   AF-A0A5E7QKL0-F1
#
_cell.length_a   1.000
_cell.length_b   1.000
_cell.length_c   1.000
_cell.angle_alpha   90.00
_cell.angle_beta   90.00
_cell.angle_gamma   90.00
#
_symmetry.space_group_name_H-M   'P 1'
#
loop_
_entity.id
_entity.type
_entity.pdbx_description
1 polymer ?
#
loop_
_entity_poly.entity_id
_entity_poly.type
_entity_poly.pdbx_seq_one_letter_code
_entity_poly.pdbx_strand_id
1 'polypeptide(L)'
;MRDDVELDDALQQQIRQVIRANTTPRHVPAKIVAVTDIPRPISGKVVELAVRNVVHVQPVKNTDALANPEALEQFRSRPELMN
;
A
#
# COMPACT_ATOMS: atom_id res chain seq x y z
N MET A 1 4.04 -7.66 12.27
CA MET A 1 5.10 -6.75 11.77
C MET A 1 6.13 -6.64 12.88
N ARG A 2 7.38 -6.24 12.59
CA ARG A 2 8.28 -5.87 13.70
C ARG A 2 7.73 -4.56 14.28
N ASP A 3 7.31 -4.58 15.53
CA ASP A 3 6.58 -3.48 16.20
C ASP A 3 7.37 -2.16 16.36
N ASP A 4 8.58 -2.05 15.81
CA ASP A 4 9.52 -0.96 16.11
C ASP A 4 10.17 -0.33 14.86
N VAL A 5 9.62 -0.57 13.67
CA VAL A 5 10.17 0.03 12.44
C VAL A 5 9.25 1.12 11.92
N GLU A 6 9.62 2.37 12.22
CA GLU A 6 8.99 3.55 11.63
C GLU A 6 9.52 3.81 10.22
N LEU A 7 8.66 4.34 9.35
CA LEU A 7 9.05 4.76 8.00
C LEU A 7 9.70 6.14 8.06
N ASP A 8 10.98 6.18 8.41
CA ASP A 8 11.78 7.40 8.40
C ASP A 8 12.36 7.71 7.00
N ASP A 9 13.00 8.88 6.87
CA ASP A 9 13.60 9.31 5.60
C ASP A 9 14.76 8.41 5.16
N ALA A 10 15.53 7.87 6.12
CA ALA A 10 16.65 7.00 5.84
C ALA A 10 16.19 5.67 5.21
N LEU A 11 15.16 5.05 5.79
CA LEU A 11 14.54 3.83 5.30
C LEU A 11 13.86 4.07 3.95
N GLN A 12 13.17 5.19 3.77
CA GLN A 12 12.60 5.53 2.47
C GLN A 12 13.68 5.71 1.39
N GLN A 13 14.82 6.35 1.70
CA GLN A 13 15.94 6.47 0.77
C GLN A 13 16.55 5.10 0.45
N GLN A 14 16.73 4.25 1.45
CA GLN A 14 17.23 2.90 1.27
C GLN A 14 16.32 2.08 0.34
N ILE A 15 14.99 2.12 0.54
CA ILE A 15 14.02 1.44 -0.33
C ILE A 15 14.17 1.93 -1.79
N ARG A 16 14.23 3.26 -2.01
CA ARG A 16 14.40 3.82 -3.37
C ARG A 16 15.71 3.40 -4.01
N GLN A 17 16.81 3.38 -3.25
CA GLN A 17 18.12 2.96 -3.74
C GLN A 17 18.14 1.48 -4.13
N VAL A 18 17.59 0.61 -3.28
CA VAL A 18 17.53 -0.84 -3.55
C VAL A 18 16.71 -1.11 -4.82
N ILE A 19 15.53 -0.48 -4.96
CA ILE A 19 14.71 -0.63 -6.17
C ILE A 19 15.48 -0.14 -7.39
N ARG A 20 16.09 1.05 -7.33
CA ARG A 20 16.85 1.61 -8.46
C ARG A 20 18.03 0.73 -8.86
N ALA A 21 18.77 0.17 -7.90
CA ALA A 21 19.93 -0.66 -8.15
C ALA A 21 19.59 -2.00 -8.79
N ASN A 22 18.43 -2.58 -8.46
CA ASN A 22 18.01 -3.89 -8.95
C ASN A 22 17.07 -3.81 -10.17
N THR A 23 16.65 -2.61 -10.57
CA THR A 23 15.68 -2.41 -11.65
C THR A 23 16.07 -1.20 -12.52
N THR A 24 15.11 -0.36 -12.93
CA THR A 24 15.34 0.87 -13.69
C THR A 24 14.66 2.06 -12.99
N PRO A 25 15.06 3.31 -13.28
CA PRO A 25 14.48 4.49 -12.62
C PRO A 25 12.95 4.61 -12.71
N ARG A 26 12.32 4.00 -13.73
CA ARG A 26 10.85 3.98 -13.89
C ARG A 26 10.12 3.17 -12.82
N HIS A 27 10.82 2.26 -12.13
CA HIS A 27 10.24 1.44 -11.06
C HIS A 27 10.36 2.12 -9.68
N VAL A 28 11.10 3.22 -9.57
CA VAL A 28 11.27 3.91 -8.29
C VAL A 28 9.97 4.67 -7.97
N PRO A 29 9.31 4.38 -6.84
CA PRO A 29 8.02 4.99 -6.52
C PRO A 29 8.18 6.46 -6.14
N ALA A 30 7.23 7.29 -6.59
CA ALA A 30 7.15 8.69 -6.20
C ALA A 30 6.74 8.87 -4.72
N LYS A 31 5.95 7.94 -4.19
CA LYS A 31 5.41 7.96 -2.83
C LYS A 31 5.64 6.60 -2.15
N ILE A 32 6.12 6.62 -0.91
CA ILE A 32 6.24 5.44 -0.04
C ILE A 32 5.48 5.79 1.22
N VAL A 33 4.50 4.97 1.58
CA VAL A 33 3.53 5.31 2.60
C VAL A 33 3.36 4.12 3.52
N ALA A 34 3.48 4.34 4.83
CA ALA A 34 3.31 3.31 5.83
C ALA A 34 1.81 3.01 6.06
N VAL A 35 1.53 1.73 6.25
CA VAL A 35 0.24 1.16 6.64
C VAL A 35 0.50 0.06 7.66
N THR A 36 -0.42 -0.15 8.57
CA THR A 36 -0.35 -1.22 9.58
C THR A 36 -0.80 -2.57 9.05
N ASP A 37 -1.54 -2.60 7.93
CA ASP A 37 -1.96 -3.86 7.30
C ASP A 37 -2.21 -3.70 5.79
N ILE A 38 -2.15 -4.83 5.07
CA ILE A 38 -2.41 -4.93 3.62
C ILE A 38 -3.69 -5.75 3.41
N PRO A 39 -4.70 -5.22 2.68
CA PRO A 39 -5.97 -5.92 2.47
C PRO A 39 -5.76 -7.18 1.62
N ARG A 40 -6.29 -8.30 2.13
CA ARG A 40 -6.20 -9.62 1.51
C ARG A 40 -7.56 -10.34 1.62
N PRO A 41 -7.94 -11.16 0.63
CA PRO A 41 -9.05 -12.07 0.75
C PRO A 41 -8.69 -13.21 1.69
N ILE A 42 -9.69 -13.99 2.07
CA ILE A 42 -9.51 -15.22 2.87
C ILE A 42 -8.49 -16.19 2.22
N SER A 43 -8.32 -16.14 0.89
CA SER A 43 -7.31 -16.93 0.17
C SER A 43 -5.86 -16.41 0.30
N GLY A 44 -5.65 -15.23 0.88
CA GLY A 44 -4.33 -14.73 1.31
C GLY A 44 -3.51 -13.93 0.29
N LYS A 45 -3.96 -13.77 -0.97
CA LYS A 45 -3.26 -12.94 -1.98
C LYS A 45 -3.53 -11.44 -1.75
N VAL A 46 -2.63 -10.54 -2.13
CA VAL A 46 -2.91 -9.09 -2.01
C VAL A 46 -3.99 -8.67 -3.03
N VAL A 47 -4.90 -7.77 -2.64
CA VAL A 47 -5.97 -7.25 -3.53
C VAL A 47 -5.70 -5.81 -3.95
N GLU A 48 -4.91 -5.64 -5.01
CA GLU A 48 -4.55 -4.31 -5.53
C GLU A 48 -5.75 -3.51 -6.05
N LEU A 49 -6.72 -4.17 -6.69
CA LEU A 49 -7.89 -3.50 -7.26
C LEU A 49 -8.78 -2.84 -6.21
N ALA A 50 -8.94 -3.48 -5.04
CA ALA A 50 -9.71 -2.92 -3.94
C ALA A 50 -9.03 -1.66 -3.38
N VAL A 51 -7.70 -1.71 -3.20
CA VAL A 51 -6.90 -0.54 -2.78
C VAL A 51 -7.05 0.61 -3.76
N ARG A 52 -6.88 0.33 -5.07
CA ARG A 52 -7.03 1.36 -6.12
C ARG A 52 -8.42 2.00 -6.09
N ASN A 53 -9.48 1.21 -5.97
CA ASN A 53 -10.84 1.74 -5.93
C ASN A 53 -11.04 2.66 -4.72
N VAL A 54 -10.56 2.27 -3.54
CA VAL A 54 -10.68 3.09 -2.33
C VAL A 54 -9.96 4.43 -2.46
N VAL A 55 -8.74 4.43 -3.01
CA VAL A 55 -7.97 5.66 -3.26
C VAL A 55 -8.72 6.63 -4.18
N HIS A 56 -9.42 6.11 -5.21
CA HIS A 56 -10.21 6.92 -6.15
C HIS A 56 -11.68 7.10 -5.73
N VAL A 57 -12.04 6.80 -4.48
CA VAL A 57 -13.41 6.93 -3.95
C VAL A 57 -14.44 6.16 -4.81
N GLN A 58 -14.01 5.02 -5.36
CA GLN A 58 -14.84 4.11 -6.15
C GLN A 58 -15.40 2.99 -5.26
N PRO A 59 -16.57 2.44 -5.60
CA PRO A 59 -17.15 1.34 -4.84
C PRO A 59 -16.29 0.07 -4.91
N VAL A 60 -16.11 -0.59 -3.76
CA VAL A 60 -15.50 -1.92 -3.64
C VAL A 60 -16.61 -2.93 -3.46
N LYS A 61 -16.75 -3.87 -4.41
CA LYS A 61 -17.88 -4.82 -4.41
C LYS A 61 -17.67 -6.06 -3.53
N ASN A 62 -16.42 -6.44 -3.27
CA ASN A 62 -16.07 -7.73 -2.64
C ASN A 62 -15.42 -7.55 -1.26
N THR A 63 -15.89 -6.60 -0.45
CA THR A 63 -15.40 -6.40 0.92
C THR A 63 -15.65 -7.62 1.81
N ASP A 64 -16.76 -8.34 1.59
CA ASP A 64 -17.12 -9.54 2.38
C ASP A 64 -16.18 -10.74 2.13
N ALA A 65 -15.43 -10.71 1.03
CA ALA A 65 -14.43 -11.73 0.72
C ALA A 65 -13.07 -11.45 1.36
N LEU A 66 -12.90 -10.27 1.99
CA LEU A 66 -11.67 -9.85 2.67
C LEU A 66 -11.59 -10.44 4.06
N ALA A 67 -10.41 -10.93 4.43
CA ALA A 67 -10.13 -11.38 5.80
C ALA A 67 -9.94 -10.20 6.75
N ASN A 68 -9.54 -9.05 6.22
CA ASN A 68 -9.22 -7.80 6.94
C ASN A 68 -9.77 -6.57 6.18
N PRO A 69 -11.10 -6.44 6.02
CA PRO A 69 -11.70 -5.31 5.29
C PRO A 69 -11.33 -3.94 5.88
N GLU A 70 -11.07 -3.85 7.19
CA GLU A 70 -10.65 -2.64 7.90
C GLU A 70 -9.31 -2.08 7.39
N ALA A 71 -8.45 -2.92 6.81
CA ALA A 71 -7.19 -2.47 6.22
C ALA A 71 -7.42 -1.47 5.06
N LEU A 72 -8.57 -1.54 4.38
CA LEU A 72 -8.92 -0.62 3.29
C LEU A 72 -9.05 0.83 3.77
N GLU A 73 -9.48 1.05 5.00
CA GLU A 73 -9.67 2.41 5.53
C GLU A 73 -8.35 3.18 5.65
N GLN A 74 -7.22 2.48 5.77
CA GLN A 74 -5.88 3.11 5.76
C GLN A 74 -5.47 3.68 4.40
N PHE A 75 -6.17 3.30 3.34
CA PHE A 75 -5.95 3.79 1.98
C PHE A 75 -7.00 4.84 1.59
N ARG A 76 -8.11 4.93 2.34
CA ARG A 76 -9.14 5.94 2.13
C ARG A 76 -8.61 7.32 2.53
N SER A 77 -9.00 8.35 1.77
CA SER A 77 -8.73 9.75 2.10
C SER A 77 -7.25 10.13 2.24
N ARG A 78 -6.34 9.44 1.53
CA ARG A 78 -4.93 9.82 1.47
C ARG A 78 -4.66 10.71 0.26
N PRO A 79 -4.52 12.03 0.43
CA PRO A 79 -4.29 12.95 -0.68
C PRO A 79 -2.98 12.62 -1.42
N GLU A 80 -1.97 12.07 -0.74
CA GLU A 80 -0.72 11.65 -1.38
C GLU A 80 -0.87 10.46 -2.35
N LEU A 81 -1.98 9.71 -2.29
CA LEU A 81 -2.28 8.59 -3.18
C LEU A 81 -3.19 8.97 -4.35
N MET A 82 -3.81 10.16 -4.31
CA MET A 82 -4.70 10.66 -5.36
C MET A 82 -3.84 11.24 -6.51
N ASN A 83 -3.43 10.37 -7.44
CA ASN A 83 -2.77 10.76 -8.70
C ASN A 83 -3.67 10.47 -9.91
#